data_AF-A0A818D8A3-F1
#
_entry.id   AF-A0A818D8A3-F1
#
_cell.length_a   1.000
_cell.length_b   1.000
_cell.length_c   1.000
_cell.angle_alpha   90.00
_cell.angle_beta   90.00
_cell.angle_gamma   90.00
#
_symmetry.space_group_name_H-M   'P 1'
#
loop_
_entity.id
_entity.type
_entity.pdbx_description
1 polymer ?
#
loop_
_entity_poly.entity_id
_entity_poly.type
_entity_poly.pdbx_seq_one_letter_code
_entity_poly.pdbx_strand_id
1 'polypeptide(L)'
;MSKSTYSTNKNYNRYSSRYSNQSYYVSPLEKLDRLTNKYQSKKVLENKKYEELVQEGKCDIFQISTSNYRYYHIHRETSIDVLNNLIEYAMNTTHYTLDTECQLQDPPKPSTAALIQIEFVYKNRPSILILMETMHLPVEHSRAFDKIKTLCRTIFSDNHIIYSWGDIKDELSKFYQYNLFDRNDIHQINDKNIQQKFKEWFHENHPSSSHVSLCNFANCEVRQLYICRWRTSPRI
;
A
#
# COMPACT_ATOMS: atom_id res chain seq x y z
N MET A 1 27.22 88.34 -17.24
CA MET A 1 26.01 88.22 -18.09
C MET A 1 25.67 86.74 -18.19
N SER A 2 24.50 86.21 -17.85
CA SER A 2 23.23 86.77 -17.37
C SER A 2 22.42 85.62 -16.77
N LYS A 3 21.63 85.95 -15.74
CA LYS A 3 20.68 85.08 -15.05
C LYS A 3 19.65 84.46 -16.01
N SER A 4 19.17 83.26 -15.71
CA SER A 4 17.79 82.87 -16.03
C SER A 4 17.25 81.92 -14.98
N THR A 5 16.39 82.46 -14.14
CA THR A 5 15.45 81.78 -13.24
C THR A 5 14.22 81.36 -14.03
N TYR A 6 13.77 80.11 -13.88
CA TYR A 6 12.35 79.77 -14.02
C TYR A 6 11.92 78.79 -12.93
N SER A 7 11.08 79.34 -12.05
CA SER A 7 10.15 78.61 -11.19
C SER A 7 8.99 78.10 -12.04
N THR A 8 8.54 76.87 -11.80
CA THR A 8 7.10 76.55 -11.86
C THR A 8 6.81 75.33 -11.00
N ASN A 9 6.15 75.63 -9.89
CA ASN A 9 5.41 74.71 -9.03
C ASN A 9 4.18 74.22 -9.80
N LYS A 10 3.87 72.91 -9.79
CA LYS A 10 2.49 72.42 -9.93
C LYS A 10 2.34 70.96 -9.47
N ASN A 11 1.67 70.86 -8.33
CA ASN A 11 1.01 69.68 -7.77
C ASN A 11 0.37 68.77 -8.83
N TYR A 12 0.71 67.49 -8.78
CA TYR A 12 -0.15 66.43 -9.31
C TYR A 12 -0.37 65.35 -8.25
N ASN A 13 -1.56 65.46 -7.66
CA ASN A 13 -2.52 64.42 -7.32
C ASN A 13 -2.00 63.09 -6.73
N ARG A 14 -2.29 62.96 -5.43
CA ARG A 14 -2.71 61.72 -4.77
C ARG A 14 -3.75 60.96 -5.63
N TYR A 15 -3.35 59.81 -6.15
CA TYR A 15 -4.23 58.67 -6.42
C TYR A 15 -3.59 57.47 -5.69
N SER A 16 -4.11 57.14 -4.52
CA SER A 16 -5.08 56.04 -4.34
C SER A 16 -4.39 54.68 -4.45
N SER A 17 -3.87 54.22 -3.31
CA SER A 17 -3.58 52.82 -3.06
C SER A 17 -4.85 52.00 -3.25
N ARG A 18 -4.84 51.01 -4.15
CA ARG A 18 -5.79 49.90 -4.17
C ARG A 18 -5.28 48.82 -5.12
N TYR A 19 -5.01 47.64 -4.54
CA TYR A 19 -4.76 46.34 -5.18
C TYR A 19 -3.42 46.09 -5.88
N SER A 20 -2.36 45.91 -5.11
CA SER A 20 -1.30 44.96 -5.47
C SER A 20 -1.66 43.57 -4.93
N ASN A 21 -2.63 42.89 -5.57
CA ASN A 21 -2.76 41.43 -5.40
C ASN A 21 -1.62 40.78 -6.19
N GLN A 22 -0.42 40.83 -5.62
CA GLN A 22 0.71 40.03 -6.07
C GLN A 22 0.36 38.58 -5.76
N SER A 23 -0.26 37.91 -6.73
CA SER A 23 -0.42 36.47 -6.74
C SER A 23 1.00 35.88 -6.76
N TYR A 24 1.54 35.55 -5.58
CA TYR A 24 2.79 34.83 -5.45
C TYR A 24 2.66 33.52 -6.24
N TYR A 25 3.32 33.47 -7.40
CA TYR A 25 3.47 32.23 -8.13
C TYR A 25 4.29 31.29 -7.24
N VAL A 26 3.63 30.28 -6.67
CA VAL A 26 4.29 29.20 -5.94
C VAL A 26 4.69 28.16 -6.97
N SER A 27 5.99 27.88 -7.06
CA SER A 27 6.51 26.88 -8.01
C SER A 27 5.89 25.50 -7.72
N PRO A 28 5.73 24.63 -8.73
CA PRO A 28 5.27 23.26 -8.51
C PRO A 28 6.08 22.49 -7.45
N LEU A 29 7.39 22.74 -7.37
CA LEU A 29 8.29 22.13 -6.38
C LEU A 29 7.95 22.59 -4.96
N GLU A 30 7.73 23.89 -4.77
CA GLU A 30 7.36 24.46 -3.48
C GLU A 30 5.96 24.02 -3.04
N LYS A 31 5.02 23.82 -3.98
CA LYS A 31 3.73 23.18 -3.69
C LYS A 31 3.91 21.74 -3.21
N LEU A 32 4.81 20.98 -3.84
CA LEU A 32 5.10 19.59 -3.45
C LEU A 32 5.72 19.53 -2.06
N ASP A 33 6.71 20.36 -1.75
CA ASP A 33 7.33 20.43 -0.43
C ASP A 33 6.32 20.77 0.67
N ARG A 34 5.42 21.72 0.41
CA ARG A 34 4.33 22.07 1.35
C ARG A 34 3.38 20.90 1.59
N LEU A 35 3.06 20.11 0.55
CA LEU A 35 2.22 18.92 0.68
C LEU A 35 2.94 17.82 1.47
N THR A 36 4.22 17.58 1.19
CA THR A 36 5.06 16.60 1.90
C THR A 36 5.17 16.95 3.39
N ASN A 37 5.45 18.21 3.72
CA ASN A 37 5.56 18.68 5.11
C ASN A 37 4.22 18.63 5.85
N LYS A 38 3.12 18.96 5.16
CA LYS A 38 1.76 18.83 5.71
C LYS A 38 1.41 17.37 5.99
N TYR A 39 1.80 16.46 5.09
CA TYR A 39 1.60 15.03 5.24
C TYR A 39 2.42 14.46 6.40
N GLN A 40 3.70 14.80 6.51
CA GLN A 40 4.56 14.38 7.62
C GLN A 40 4.03 14.86 8.97
N SER A 41 3.64 16.14 9.06
CA SER A 41 3.05 16.71 10.29
C SER A 41 1.77 16.00 10.70
N LYS A 42 0.91 15.64 9.73
CA LYS A 42 -0.32 14.89 9.99
C LYS A 42 -0.02 13.47 10.48
N LYS A 43 0.94 12.78 9.87
CA LYS A 43 1.37 11.43 10.27
C LYS A 43 1.94 11.41 11.69
N VAL A 44 2.76 12.39 12.06
CA VAL A 44 3.31 12.51 13.42
C VAL A 44 2.19 12.69 14.45
N LEU A 45 1.18 13.51 14.15
CA LEU A 45 0.04 13.74 15.04
C LEU A 45 -0.85 12.49 15.16
N GLU A 46 -1.08 11.78 14.06
CA GLU A 46 -1.84 10.51 14.03
C GLU A 46 -1.12 9.41 14.83
N ASN A 47 0.21 9.27 14.65
CA ASN A 47 1.02 8.33 15.44
C ASN A 47 0.98 8.65 16.92
N LYS A 48 1.09 9.92 17.30
CA LYS A 48 0.99 10.34 18.70
C LYS A 48 -0.38 10.01 19.31
N LYS A 49 -1.46 10.27 18.57
CA LYS A 49 -2.82 9.90 19.00
C LYS A 49 -2.98 8.39 19.14
N TYR A 50 -2.35 7.63 18.25
CA TYR A 50 -2.35 6.16 18.33
C TYR A 50 -1.57 5.67 19.55
N GLU A 51 -0.40 6.23 19.85
CA GLU A 51 0.37 5.95 21.07
C GLU A 51 -0.42 6.28 22.35
N GLU A 52 -1.14 7.39 22.36
CA GLU A 52 -2.04 7.76 23.47
C GLU A 52 -3.16 6.73 23.65
N LEU A 53 -3.82 6.29 22.57
CA LEU A 53 -4.86 5.26 22.63
C LEU A 53 -4.35 3.90 23.13
N VAL A 54 -3.10 3.56 22.78
CA VAL A 54 -2.39 2.37 23.27
C VAL A 54 -2.09 2.49 24.76
N GLN A 55 -1.56 3.63 25.21
CA GLN A 55 -1.28 3.88 26.64
C GLN A 55 -2.55 3.87 27.50
N GLU A 56 -3.67 4.35 26.95
CA GLU A 56 -4.97 4.35 27.61
C GLU A 56 -5.65 2.97 27.62
N GLY A 57 -5.04 1.93 27.01
CA GLY A 57 -5.64 0.60 26.88
C GLY A 57 -6.93 0.58 26.05
N LYS A 58 -7.18 1.64 25.26
CA LYS A 58 -8.34 1.76 24.36
C LYS A 58 -8.07 1.14 22.98
N CYS A 59 -6.80 0.86 22.70
CA CYS A 59 -6.35 0.05 21.58
C CYS A 59 -5.41 -1.01 22.13
N ASP A 60 -5.74 -2.30 21.94
CA ASP A 60 -4.74 -3.35 22.13
C ASP A 60 -3.63 -3.10 21.11
N ILE A 61 -2.39 -2.98 21.60
CA ILE A 61 -1.22 -3.16 20.74
C ILE A 61 -1.46 -4.50 20.04
N PHE A 62 -1.35 -4.53 18.72
CA PHE A 62 -1.32 -5.78 17.96
C PHE A 62 -0.11 -6.62 18.40
N GLN A 63 -0.15 -7.21 19.59
CA GLN A 63 0.62 -8.39 19.92
C GLN A 63 -0.06 -9.55 19.19
N ILE A 64 0.03 -9.52 17.86
CA ILE A 64 -0.04 -10.76 17.11
C ILE A 64 1.19 -11.51 17.59
N SER A 65 0.99 -12.48 18.49
CA SER A 65 2.10 -13.30 18.94
C SER A 65 2.78 -13.88 17.70
N THR A 66 4.04 -13.50 17.48
CA THR A 66 4.85 -14.04 16.38
C THR A 66 5.02 -15.55 16.51
N SER A 67 4.74 -16.12 17.70
CA SER A 67 4.61 -17.56 17.92
C SER A 67 3.56 -18.25 17.04
N ASN A 68 2.63 -17.48 16.45
CA ASN A 68 1.54 -18.01 15.63
C ASN A 68 1.86 -18.02 14.14
N TYR A 69 3.10 -17.69 13.72
CA TYR A 69 3.49 -17.68 12.33
C TYR A 69 4.74 -18.52 12.10
N ARG A 70 4.73 -19.28 11.00
CA ARG A 70 5.94 -19.82 10.38
C ARG A 70 6.30 -18.93 9.21
N TYR A 71 7.52 -18.43 9.20
CA TYR A 71 7.99 -17.48 8.20
C TYR A 71 8.94 -18.14 7.22
N TYR A 72 8.74 -17.90 5.93
CA TYR A 72 9.61 -18.36 4.86
C TYR A 72 9.94 -17.20 3.92
N HIS A 73 11.24 -16.93 3.77
CA HIS A 73 11.74 -16.04 2.73
C HIS A 73 12.18 -16.88 1.53
N ILE A 74 11.54 -16.68 0.38
CA ILE A 74 11.88 -17.33 -0.88
C ILE A 74 12.85 -16.42 -1.65
N HIS A 75 14.05 -16.94 -1.89
CA HIS A 75 15.14 -16.29 -2.61
C HIS A 75 15.96 -17.35 -3.39
N ARG A 76 17.01 -16.93 -4.08
CA ARG A 76 17.85 -17.75 -4.97
C ARG A 76 18.48 -19.00 -4.33
N GLU A 77 18.60 -19.02 -3.00
CA GLU A 77 19.23 -20.11 -2.24
C GLU A 77 18.19 -20.97 -1.48
N THR A 78 16.90 -20.69 -1.63
CA THR A 78 15.84 -21.51 -1.03
C THR A 78 15.91 -22.93 -1.59
N SER A 79 16.00 -23.93 -0.70
CA SER A 79 16.16 -25.32 -1.10
C SER A 79 14.89 -25.89 -1.74
N ILE A 80 15.08 -26.89 -2.60
CA ILE A 80 13.98 -27.63 -3.23
C ILE A 80 13.05 -28.27 -2.19
N ASP A 81 13.60 -28.74 -1.06
CA ASP A 81 12.81 -29.36 0.00
C ASP A 81 11.88 -28.36 0.69
N VAL A 82 12.37 -27.14 0.96
CA VAL A 82 11.52 -26.06 1.49
C VAL A 82 10.40 -25.74 0.51
N LEU A 83 10.71 -25.63 -0.79
CA LEU A 83 9.70 -25.35 -1.81
C LEU A 83 8.67 -26.48 -1.95
N ASN A 84 9.09 -27.75 -1.88
CA ASN A 84 8.18 -28.90 -1.89
C ASN A 84 7.24 -28.86 -0.68
N ASN A 85 7.76 -28.58 0.52
CA ASN A 85 6.94 -28.46 1.72
C ASN A 85 5.93 -27.31 1.59
N LEU A 86 6.33 -26.17 1.05
CA LEU A 86 5.43 -25.04 0.81
C LEU A 86 4.33 -25.37 -0.20
N ILE A 87 4.64 -26.14 -1.26
CA ILE A 87 3.64 -26.63 -2.21
C ILE A 87 2.64 -27.56 -1.50
N GLU A 88 3.11 -28.48 -0.67
CA GLU A 88 2.23 -29.36 0.11
C GLU A 88 1.34 -28.57 1.07
N TYR A 89 1.88 -27.56 1.76
CA TYR A 89 1.08 -26.66 2.57
C TYR A 89 0.06 -25.90 1.73
N ALA A 90 0.41 -25.44 0.54
CA ALA A 90 -0.50 -24.73 -0.36
C ALA A 90 -1.64 -25.63 -0.82
N MET A 91 -1.36 -26.88 -1.22
CA MET A 91 -2.39 -27.86 -1.59
C MET A 91 -3.42 -28.12 -0.49
N ASN A 92 -3.03 -27.94 0.77
CA ASN A 92 -3.88 -28.14 1.95
C ASN A 92 -4.47 -26.83 2.51
N THR A 93 -4.28 -25.71 1.82
CA THR A 93 -4.76 -24.39 2.25
C THR A 93 -5.85 -23.90 1.30
N THR A 94 -6.95 -23.39 1.85
CA THR A 94 -8.07 -22.88 1.04
C THR A 94 -8.20 -21.36 1.07
N HIS A 95 -7.52 -20.69 2.01
CA HIS A 95 -7.66 -19.26 2.26
C HIS A 95 -6.28 -18.61 2.34
N TYR A 96 -6.11 -17.51 1.62
CA TYR A 96 -4.86 -16.77 1.54
C TYR A 96 -5.08 -15.28 1.73
N THR A 97 -4.08 -14.58 2.26
CA THR A 97 -4.00 -13.12 2.08
C THR A 97 -2.84 -12.77 1.17
N LEU A 98 -3.05 -11.81 0.28
CA LEU A 98 -2.05 -11.32 -0.67
C LEU A 98 -1.77 -9.84 -0.42
N ASP A 99 -0.49 -9.53 -0.37
CA ASP A 99 0.05 -8.18 -0.42
C ASP A 99 1.21 -8.14 -1.42
N THR A 100 1.37 -7.01 -2.10
CA THR A 100 2.41 -6.78 -3.08
C THR A 100 2.96 -5.37 -2.90
N GLU A 101 4.27 -5.24 -3.01
CA GLU A 101 4.94 -3.94 -2.97
C GLU A 101 5.71 -3.70 -4.27
N CYS A 102 5.69 -2.44 -4.71
CA CYS A 102 6.46 -1.98 -5.86
C CYS A 102 7.51 -0.98 -5.39
N GLN A 103 8.72 -1.08 -5.93
CA GLN A 103 9.76 -0.11 -5.68
C GLN A 103 9.50 1.14 -6.55
N LEU A 104 9.28 2.27 -5.88
CA LEU A 104 9.27 3.58 -6.51
C LEU A 104 10.69 3.91 -7.00
N GLN A 105 10.84 4.25 -8.28
CA GLN A 105 12.10 4.71 -8.83
C GLN A 105 12.05 6.22 -9.09
N ASP A 106 12.99 6.95 -8.50
CA ASP A 106 13.26 8.37 -8.79
C ASP A 106 14.23 8.49 -9.98
N PRO A 107 14.03 9.40 -10.97
CA PRO A 107 12.83 9.70 -11.76
C PRO A 107 13.04 9.41 -13.28
N PRO A 108 12.00 9.40 -14.16
CA PRO A 108 10.70 8.72 -14.09
C PRO A 108 10.81 7.35 -14.77
N LYS A 109 10.85 6.27 -13.99
CA LYS A 109 10.76 4.90 -14.52
C LYS A 109 9.50 4.23 -13.97
N PRO A 110 8.88 3.30 -14.74
CA PRO A 110 7.77 2.52 -14.22
C PRO A 110 8.18 1.84 -12.91
N SER A 111 7.30 1.90 -11.92
CA SER A 111 7.50 1.23 -10.64
C SER A 111 7.81 -0.24 -10.89
N THR A 112 8.89 -0.74 -10.32
CA THR A 112 9.27 -2.14 -10.52
C THR A 112 8.64 -2.97 -9.42
N ALA A 113 7.92 -4.02 -9.81
CA ALA A 113 7.42 -5.02 -8.88
C ALA A 113 8.58 -5.55 -8.03
N ALA A 114 8.45 -5.54 -6.70
CA ALA A 114 9.55 -5.81 -5.79
C ALA A 114 9.29 -7.04 -4.93
N LEU A 115 8.14 -7.05 -4.24
CA LEU A 115 7.83 -8.05 -3.22
C LEU A 115 6.41 -8.59 -3.44
N ILE A 116 6.26 -9.91 -3.33
CA ILE A 116 4.98 -10.58 -3.15
C ILE A 116 4.98 -11.20 -1.76
N GLN A 117 3.97 -10.86 -0.96
CA GLN A 117 3.73 -11.40 0.37
C GLN A 117 2.43 -12.22 0.36
N ILE A 118 2.53 -13.48 0.77
CA ILE A 118 1.40 -14.40 0.81
C ILE A 118 1.30 -15.02 2.20
N GLU A 119 0.13 -14.95 2.80
CA GLU A 119 -0.16 -15.67 4.04
C GLU A 119 -1.11 -16.84 3.77
N PHE A 120 -0.79 -18.00 4.32
CA PHE A 120 -1.61 -19.19 4.33
C PHE A 120 -2.41 -19.14 5.63
N VAL A 121 -3.73 -18.95 5.52
CA VAL A 121 -4.59 -18.70 6.67
C VAL A 121 -5.18 -20.01 7.15
N TYR A 122 -4.95 -20.32 8.43
CA TYR A 122 -5.52 -21.50 9.07
C TYR A 122 -6.33 -21.13 10.32
N LYS A 123 -7.39 -21.90 10.57
CA LYS A 123 -8.25 -21.69 11.75
C LYS A 123 -7.64 -22.24 13.05
N ASN A 124 -7.00 -23.40 12.98
CA ASN A 124 -6.62 -24.20 14.15
C ASN A 124 -5.11 -24.47 14.26
N ARG A 125 -4.28 -23.77 13.48
CA ARG A 125 -2.82 -23.93 13.50
C ARG A 125 -2.14 -22.60 13.13
N PRO A 126 -0.83 -22.44 13.43
CA PRO A 126 -0.07 -21.27 13.00
C PRO A 126 -0.17 -21.02 11.50
N SER A 127 -0.42 -19.76 11.11
CA SER A 127 -0.36 -19.32 9.71
C SER A 127 1.06 -19.46 9.15
N ILE A 128 1.17 -19.59 7.83
CA ILE A 128 2.47 -19.54 7.15
C ILE A 128 2.56 -18.22 6.39
N LEU A 129 3.61 -17.45 6.62
CA LEU A 129 3.90 -16.22 5.88
C LEU A 129 5.06 -16.48 4.91
N ILE A 130 4.83 -16.22 3.63
CA ILE A 130 5.80 -16.32 2.56
C ILE A 130 6.11 -14.92 2.04
N LEU A 131 7.39 -14.58 1.97
CA LEU A 131 7.89 -13.42 1.24
C LEU A 131 8.68 -13.86 0.01
N MET A 132 8.36 -13.27 -1.14
CA MET A 132 9.07 -13.49 -2.41
C MET A 132 9.61 -12.15 -2.91
N GLU A 133 10.90 -11.93 -2.76
CA GLU A 133 11.60 -10.80 -3.37
C GLU A 133 11.93 -11.13 -4.83
N THR A 134 11.17 -10.53 -5.74
CA THR A 134 11.17 -10.94 -7.16
C THR A 134 12.50 -10.73 -7.88
N MET A 135 13.29 -9.74 -7.45
CA MET A 135 14.64 -9.49 -7.95
C MET A 135 15.70 -10.46 -7.41
N HIS A 136 15.35 -11.27 -6.41
CA HIS A 136 16.24 -12.20 -5.74
C HIS A 136 15.82 -13.66 -5.95
N LEU A 137 14.93 -13.94 -6.90
CA LEU A 137 14.52 -15.29 -7.24
C LEU A 137 15.62 -16.06 -8.00
N PRO A 138 15.56 -17.41 -7.99
CA PRO A 138 16.42 -18.23 -8.83
C PRO A 138 16.28 -17.88 -10.32
N VAL A 139 17.27 -18.28 -11.14
CA VAL A 139 17.19 -18.12 -12.60
C VAL A 139 16.01 -18.91 -13.18
N GLU A 140 15.37 -18.35 -14.22
CA GLU A 140 14.10 -18.85 -14.77
C GLU A 140 14.12 -20.32 -15.20
N HIS A 141 15.26 -20.82 -15.69
CA HIS A 141 15.41 -22.21 -16.13
C HIS A 141 15.89 -23.17 -15.04
N SER A 142 15.95 -22.72 -13.78
CA SER A 142 16.35 -23.57 -12.67
C SER A 142 15.17 -24.39 -12.14
N ARG A 143 15.49 -25.60 -11.66
CA ARG A 143 14.52 -26.46 -10.97
C ARG A 143 13.84 -25.77 -9.77
N ALA A 144 14.55 -24.87 -9.09
CA ALA A 144 13.99 -24.10 -7.98
C ALA A 144 12.92 -23.11 -8.47
N PHE A 145 13.19 -22.44 -9.59
CA PHE A 145 12.21 -21.55 -10.20
C PHE A 145 10.95 -22.29 -10.67
N ASP A 146 11.10 -23.47 -11.29
CA ASP A 146 9.95 -24.32 -11.66
C ASP A 146 9.08 -24.69 -10.45
N LYS A 147 9.70 -24.92 -9.30
CA LYS A 147 9.01 -25.19 -8.04
C LYS A 147 8.30 -23.94 -7.52
N ILE A 148 8.90 -22.76 -7.64
CA ILE A 148 8.25 -21.48 -7.29
C ILE A 148 7.04 -21.23 -8.20
N LYS A 149 7.13 -21.50 -9.51
CA LYS A 149 5.97 -21.44 -10.42
C LYS A 149 4.88 -22.42 -10.01
N THR A 150 5.25 -23.64 -9.66
CA THR A 150 4.31 -24.66 -9.17
C THR A 150 3.62 -24.19 -7.88
N LEU A 151 4.37 -23.60 -6.95
CA LEU A 151 3.83 -23.02 -5.73
C LEU A 151 2.83 -21.89 -6.03
N CYS A 152 3.20 -20.95 -6.90
CA CYS A 152 2.32 -19.85 -7.30
C CYS A 152 1.03 -20.37 -7.96
N ARG A 153 1.14 -21.28 -8.93
CA ARG A 153 -0.03 -21.92 -9.57
C ARG A 153 -0.93 -22.65 -8.57
N THR A 154 -0.35 -23.29 -7.56
CA THR A 154 -1.11 -23.95 -6.49
C THR A 154 -1.82 -22.93 -5.61
N ILE A 155 -1.18 -21.81 -5.27
CA ILE A 155 -1.82 -20.76 -4.44
C ILE A 155 -2.94 -20.07 -5.21
N PHE A 156 -2.71 -19.74 -6.48
CA PHE A 156 -3.60 -18.94 -7.33
C PHE A 156 -4.63 -19.76 -8.11
N SER A 157 -4.88 -21.02 -7.74
CA SER A 157 -5.93 -21.82 -8.35
C SER A 157 -7.33 -21.34 -7.97
N ASP A 158 -8.31 -21.63 -8.83
CA ASP A 158 -9.70 -21.17 -8.74
C ASP A 158 -10.49 -21.72 -7.53
N ASN A 159 -10.03 -22.84 -6.97
CA ASN A 159 -10.57 -23.47 -5.77
C ASN A 159 -10.17 -22.77 -4.46
N HIS A 160 -9.30 -21.76 -4.50
CA HIS A 160 -8.82 -21.03 -3.32
C HIS A 160 -9.42 -19.64 -3.24
N ILE A 161 -9.57 -19.12 -2.02
CA ILE A 161 -10.05 -17.76 -1.76
C ILE A 161 -8.87 -16.88 -1.37
N ILE A 162 -8.67 -15.79 -2.09
CA ILE A 162 -7.56 -14.86 -1.83
C ILE A 162 -8.10 -13.49 -1.43
N TYR A 163 -7.70 -13.05 -0.25
CA TYR A 163 -8.03 -11.73 0.29
C TYR A 163 -6.91 -10.75 -0.02
N SER A 164 -7.25 -9.59 -0.59
CA SER A 164 -6.29 -8.53 -0.91
C SER A 164 -6.84 -7.16 -0.56
N TRP A 165 -5.93 -6.20 -0.42
CA TRP A 165 -6.31 -4.79 -0.28
C TRP A 165 -6.31 -4.13 -1.66
N GLY A 166 -7.43 -4.22 -2.38
CA GLY A 166 -7.53 -3.78 -3.77
C GLY A 166 -7.77 -4.94 -4.73
N ASP A 167 -7.70 -4.66 -6.03
CA ASP A 167 -7.90 -5.65 -7.08
C ASP A 167 -6.63 -6.51 -7.26
N ILE A 168 -6.75 -7.82 -7.07
CA ILE A 168 -5.61 -8.76 -7.20
C ILE A 168 -5.02 -8.76 -8.59
N LYS A 169 -5.87 -8.66 -9.62
CA LYS A 169 -5.44 -8.75 -11.02
C LYS A 169 -4.60 -7.54 -11.37
N ASP A 170 -4.99 -6.36 -10.90
CA ASP A 170 -4.20 -5.15 -11.05
C ASP A 170 -2.87 -5.23 -10.30
N GLU A 171 -2.88 -5.73 -9.05
CA GLU A 171 -1.66 -5.90 -8.25
C GLU A 171 -0.67 -6.89 -8.90
N LEU A 172 -1.14 -8.08 -9.28
CA LEU A 172 -0.29 -9.13 -9.87
C LEU A 172 0.12 -8.83 -11.32
N SER A 173 -0.62 -8.00 -12.05
CA SER A 173 -0.25 -7.65 -13.44
C SER A 173 1.13 -7.01 -13.56
N LYS A 174 1.57 -6.32 -12.50
CA LYS A 174 2.89 -5.68 -12.37
C LYS A 174 4.04 -6.70 -12.34
N PHE A 175 3.73 -7.97 -12.07
CA PHE A 175 4.68 -9.05 -11.90
C PHE A 175 4.73 -10.02 -13.08
N TYR A 176 3.96 -9.79 -14.16
CA TYR A 176 3.94 -10.69 -15.34
C TYR A 176 5.32 -10.92 -15.96
N GLN A 177 6.22 -9.94 -15.87
CA GLN A 177 7.59 -10.04 -16.39
C GLN A 177 8.45 -11.11 -15.70
N TYR A 178 8.05 -11.57 -14.51
CA TYR A 178 8.78 -12.61 -13.77
C TYR A 178 8.28 -14.02 -14.09
N ASN A 179 7.32 -14.21 -15.01
CA ASN A 179 6.85 -15.53 -15.45
C ASN A 179 6.46 -16.51 -14.31
N LEU A 180 6.06 -15.99 -13.14
CA LEU A 180 5.68 -16.77 -11.95
C LEU A 180 4.32 -17.46 -12.09
N PHE A 181 3.45 -16.87 -12.91
CA PHE A 181 2.08 -17.29 -13.15
C PHE A 181 1.66 -16.91 -14.57
N ASP A 182 0.72 -17.65 -15.12
CA ASP A 182 0.16 -17.34 -16.43
C ASP A 182 -1.00 -16.33 -16.28
N ARG A 183 -1.21 -15.49 -17.30
CA ARG A 183 -2.30 -14.48 -17.27
C ARG A 183 -3.66 -15.12 -17.04
N ASN A 184 -3.87 -16.29 -17.63
CA ASN A 184 -5.11 -17.04 -17.50
C ASN A 184 -5.35 -17.49 -16.05
N ASP A 185 -4.31 -17.90 -15.34
CA ASP A 185 -4.40 -18.31 -13.93
C ASP A 185 -4.92 -17.13 -13.09
N ILE A 186 -4.36 -15.93 -13.30
CA ILE A 186 -4.77 -14.72 -12.55
C ILE A 186 -6.22 -14.32 -12.81
N HIS A 187 -6.70 -14.46 -14.05
CA HIS A 187 -8.08 -14.10 -14.37
C HIS A 187 -9.11 -15.01 -13.68
N GLN A 188 -8.72 -16.24 -13.32
CA GLN A 188 -9.56 -17.25 -12.68
C GLN A 188 -9.51 -17.20 -11.14
N ILE A 189 -8.63 -16.39 -10.55
CA ILE A 189 -8.53 -16.23 -9.10
C ILE A 189 -9.89 -15.80 -8.53
N ASN A 190 -10.36 -16.51 -7.51
CA ASN A 190 -11.51 -16.12 -6.69
C ASN A 190 -11.04 -15.14 -5.60
N ASP A 191 -11.00 -13.86 -5.95
CA ASP A 191 -10.54 -12.80 -5.06
C ASP A 191 -11.64 -12.22 -4.19
N LYS A 192 -11.23 -11.67 -3.05
CA LYS A 192 -12.06 -10.89 -2.13
C LYS A 192 -11.34 -9.58 -1.83
N ASN A 193 -11.72 -8.53 -2.53
CA ASN A 193 -11.23 -7.18 -2.29
C ASN A 193 -11.72 -6.66 -0.92
N ILE A 194 -10.82 -6.69 0.07
CA ILE A 194 -11.08 -6.27 1.45
C ILE A 194 -11.30 -4.75 1.54
N GLN A 195 -10.65 -3.97 0.67
CA GLN A 195 -10.82 -2.52 0.64
C GLN A 195 -12.26 -2.15 0.28
N GLN A 196 -12.87 -2.85 -0.68
CA GLN A 196 -14.26 -2.63 -1.06
C GLN A 196 -15.22 -2.97 0.09
N LYS A 197 -15.04 -4.13 0.74
CA LYS A 197 -15.83 -4.52 1.92
C LYS A 197 -15.70 -3.51 3.06
N PHE A 198 -14.50 -2.97 3.27
CA PHE A 198 -14.28 -1.92 4.28
C PHE A 198 -15.07 -0.65 3.95
N LYS A 199 -15.05 -0.19 2.69
CA LYS A 199 -15.80 0.99 2.26
C LYS A 199 -17.30 0.82 2.49
N GLU A 200 -17.84 -0.35 2.14
CA GLU A 200 -19.25 -0.71 2.36
C GLU A 200 -19.61 -0.65 3.84
N TRP A 201 -18.87 -1.38 4.68
CA TRP A 201 -19.05 -1.35 6.14
C TRP A 201 -18.96 0.07 6.71
N PHE A 202 -17.98 0.86 6.24
CA PHE A 202 -17.78 2.22 6.74
C PHE A 202 -18.97 3.12 6.41
N HIS A 203 -19.49 3.06 5.18
CA HIS A 203 -20.67 3.83 4.78
C HIS A 203 -21.92 3.44 5.57
N GLU A 204 -22.16 2.15 5.79
CA GLU A 204 -23.30 1.66 6.56
C GLU A 204 -23.28 2.15 8.01
N ASN A 205 -22.09 2.23 8.62
CA ASN A 205 -21.94 2.60 10.03
C ASN A 205 -21.70 4.10 10.25
N HIS A 206 -21.42 4.88 9.20
CA HIS A 206 -21.16 6.32 9.27
C HIS A 206 -21.91 7.11 8.18
N PRO A 207 -23.25 6.99 8.07
CA PRO A 207 -24.03 7.53 6.94
C PRO A 207 -23.98 9.06 6.82
N SER A 208 -23.66 9.77 7.91
CA SER A 208 -23.51 11.24 7.95
C SER A 208 -22.15 11.76 7.47
N SER A 209 -21.21 10.87 7.10
CA SER A 209 -19.85 11.23 6.65
C SER A 209 -19.69 11.37 5.12
N SER A 210 -20.78 11.71 4.42
CA SER A 210 -20.94 11.73 2.95
C SER A 210 -19.97 12.64 2.16
N HIS A 211 -19.07 13.37 2.82
CA HIS A 211 -18.13 14.30 2.20
C HIS A 211 -16.65 13.98 2.40
N VAL A 212 -16.29 12.91 3.12
CA VAL A 212 -14.88 12.50 3.16
C VAL A 212 -14.59 11.80 1.83
N SER A 213 -13.87 12.48 0.93
CA SER A 213 -13.28 11.83 -0.23
C SER A 213 -12.39 10.69 0.26
N LEU A 214 -12.94 9.47 0.24
CA LEU A 214 -12.27 8.21 0.62
C LEU A 214 -11.05 7.89 -0.26
N CYS A 215 -10.68 8.78 -1.18
CA CYS A 215 -9.56 8.67 -2.10
C CYS A 215 -8.18 8.56 -1.43
N ASN A 216 -8.06 8.76 -0.12
CA ASN A 216 -6.77 8.71 0.58
C ASN A 216 -6.65 7.61 1.66
N PHE A 217 -7.52 6.58 1.67
CA PHE A 217 -7.34 5.40 2.54
C PHE A 217 -6.23 4.44 2.06
N ALA A 218 -5.31 4.91 1.21
CA ALA A 218 -4.07 4.24 0.84
C ALA A 218 -3.04 4.20 2.00
N ASN A 219 -3.44 4.49 3.24
CA ASN A 219 -2.58 4.37 4.40
C ASN A 219 -2.46 2.90 4.83
N CYS A 220 -1.22 2.38 4.89
CA CYS A 220 -0.88 1.03 5.33
C CYS A 220 -1.49 0.62 6.68
N GLU A 221 -1.80 1.56 7.57
CA GLU A 221 -2.31 1.26 8.90
C GLU A 221 -3.79 0.80 8.88
N VAL A 222 -4.65 1.42 8.07
CA VAL A 222 -6.06 0.98 7.93
C VAL A 222 -6.14 -0.38 7.25
N ARG A 223 -5.20 -0.64 6.32
CA ARG A 223 -5.00 -1.93 5.67
C ARG A 223 -4.68 -3.04 6.67
N GLN A 224 -3.76 -2.80 7.59
CA GLN A 224 -3.40 -3.77 8.64
C GLN A 224 -4.54 -3.94 9.67
N LEU A 225 -5.17 -2.85 10.10
CA LEU A 225 -6.29 -2.84 11.07
C LEU A 225 -7.46 -3.74 10.64
N TYR A 226 -7.85 -3.69 9.36
CA TYR A 226 -9.04 -4.41 8.91
C TYR A 226 -8.77 -5.89 8.60
N ILE A 227 -7.60 -6.23 8.06
CA ILE A 227 -7.17 -7.63 7.86
C ILE A 227 -7.09 -8.34 9.22
N CYS A 228 -6.59 -7.67 10.25
CA CYS A 228 -6.52 -8.22 11.62
C CYS A 228 -7.90 -8.40 12.27
N ARG A 229 -8.84 -7.46 12.10
CA ARG A 229 -10.20 -7.56 12.66
C ARG A 229 -11.02 -8.68 12.02
N TRP A 230 -10.79 -8.99 10.75
CA TRP A 230 -11.39 -10.16 10.10
C TRP A 230 -10.89 -11.49 10.69
N ARG A 231 -9.66 -11.56 11.21
CA ARG A 231 -9.08 -12.78 11.80
C ARG A 231 -9.63 -13.12 13.19
N THR A 232 -10.13 -12.14 13.93
CA THR A 232 -10.61 -12.32 15.32
C THR A 232 -12.13 -12.34 15.45
N SER A 233 -12.88 -12.12 14.37
CA SER A 233 -14.33 -12.16 14.42
C SER A 233 -14.85 -13.61 14.48
N PRO A 234 -15.58 -14.05 15.53
CA PRO A 234 -16.07 -15.42 15.64
C PRO A 234 -17.22 -15.77 14.67
N ARG A 235 -17.63 -14.87 13.78
CA ARG A 235 -18.83 -15.04 12.93
C ARG A 235 -18.68 -14.29 11.61
N ILE A 236 -18.43 -15.04 10.54
CA ILE A 236 -19.27 -15.13 9.33
C ILE A 236 -19.27 -16.61 8.94
#